data_AF-A0A2V5ZSJ5-F1
#
_entry.id   AF-A0A2V5ZSJ5-F1
#
_cell.length_a   1.000
_cell.length_b   1.000
_cell.length_c   1.000
_cell.angle_alpha   90.00
_cell.angle_beta   90.00
_cell.angle_gamma   90.00
#
_symmetry.space_group_name_H-M   'P 1'
#
loop_
_entity.id
_entity.type
_entity.pdbx_description
1 polymer ?
#
loop_
_entity_poly.entity_id
_entity_poly.type
_entity_poly.pdbx_seq_one_letter_code
_entity_poly.pdbx_strand_id
1 'polypeptide(L)'
;MRNIIRHLAVALSFLAIASCNKTTSQSPSVDPNGPVEVLVPDHGAYTGAFIDFGDEEDDVALEMIEDFEKLVGKHQAIIASSSYWGEQNFPMANLNVAWRHGSLPLVFWSPWDRPYMQNRGPDKFNLNDIVAGKWDDYIDKWADGARQFGHPMIVSFANEMNGDWFPWSGAFYGGEDWDDDADNWKGPETFRRAFRHVVDRVRARGASNVKWMFQTNNYSSPMDTWNFAPAYYPGSD
;
A
#
# COMPACT_ATOMS: atom_id res chain seq x y z
N MET A 1 74.21 -55.32 41.28
CA MET A 1 73.28 -56.16 40.51
C MET A 1 71.98 -55.39 40.31
N ARG A 2 71.50 -55.31 39.07
CA ARG A 2 70.32 -54.56 38.60
C ARG A 2 69.02 -55.06 39.23
N ASN A 3 68.03 -54.17 39.43
CA ASN A 3 66.58 -54.38 39.18
C ASN A 3 65.81 -53.06 39.45
N ILE A 4 65.47 -52.29 38.40
CA ILE A 4 64.15 -52.18 37.75
C ILE A 4 63.04 -51.67 38.69
N ILE A 5 62.80 -50.37 38.67
CA ILE A 5 61.60 -49.70 39.20
C ILE A 5 60.63 -49.51 38.02
N ARG A 6 59.42 -50.06 38.12
CA ARG A 6 58.32 -49.83 37.17
C ARG A 6 57.66 -48.48 37.49
N HIS A 7 57.71 -47.52 36.57
CA HIS A 7 56.90 -46.30 36.65
C HIS A 7 55.55 -46.53 35.96
N LEU A 8 54.47 -46.36 36.72
CA LEU A 8 53.09 -46.33 36.24
C LEU A 8 52.81 -44.89 35.78
N ALA A 9 52.64 -44.67 34.48
CA ALA A 9 52.25 -43.38 33.93
C ALA A 9 50.72 -43.25 33.95
N VAL A 10 50.19 -42.35 34.77
CA VAL A 10 48.79 -41.91 34.72
C VAL A 10 48.75 -40.64 33.87
N ALA A 11 48.15 -40.73 32.68
CA ALA A 11 47.91 -39.58 31.82
C ALA A 11 46.66 -38.84 32.30
N LEU A 12 46.83 -37.64 32.87
CA LEU A 12 45.72 -36.69 33.07
C LEU A 12 45.51 -35.90 31.77
N SER A 13 44.41 -36.19 31.08
CA SER A 13 43.93 -35.39 29.95
C SER A 13 43.26 -34.12 30.48
N PHE A 14 43.86 -32.95 30.26
CA PHE A 14 43.21 -31.66 30.47
C PHE A 14 42.30 -31.35 29.28
N LEU A 15 40.98 -31.38 29.50
CA LEU A 15 40.00 -30.86 28.53
C LEU A 15 40.00 -29.33 28.59
N ALA A 16 40.53 -28.67 27.56
CA ALA A 16 40.40 -27.24 27.40
C ALA A 16 38.99 -26.91 26.88
N ILE A 17 38.16 -26.27 27.72
CA ILE A 17 36.85 -25.76 27.31
C ILE A 17 37.10 -24.45 26.57
N ALA A 18 37.10 -24.50 25.24
CA ALA A 18 37.10 -23.30 24.40
C ALA A 18 35.75 -22.59 24.56
N SER A 19 35.74 -21.46 25.26
CA SER A 19 34.57 -20.58 25.35
C SER A 19 34.36 -19.90 24.00
N CYS A 20 33.35 -20.34 23.25
CA CYS A 20 32.89 -19.63 22.06
C CYS A 20 32.25 -18.32 22.48
N ASN A 21 33.01 -17.22 22.43
CA ASN A 21 32.44 -15.88 22.43
C ASN A 21 31.69 -15.70 21.11
N LYS A 22 30.37 -15.96 21.12
CA LYS A 22 29.49 -15.47 20.06
C LYS A 22 29.58 -13.95 20.09
N THR A 23 30.23 -13.37 19.09
CA THR A 23 30.10 -11.95 18.79
C THR A 23 28.61 -11.72 18.53
N THR A 24 27.92 -11.13 19.50
CA THR A 24 26.56 -10.63 19.32
C THR A 24 26.66 -9.55 18.26
N SER A 25 26.33 -9.89 17.01
CA SER A 25 26.12 -8.90 15.97
C SER A 25 24.99 -8.03 16.51
N GLN A 26 25.32 -6.80 16.90
CA GLN A 26 24.29 -5.81 17.22
C GLN A 26 23.41 -5.70 15.98
N SER A 27 22.12 -6.02 16.12
CA SER A 27 21.15 -5.67 15.09
C SER A 27 21.35 -4.18 14.79
N PRO A 28 21.47 -3.78 13.52
CA PRO A 28 21.64 -2.37 13.20
C PRO A 28 20.53 -1.58 13.90
N SER A 29 20.91 -0.54 14.63
CA SER A 29 19.95 0.36 15.24
C SER A 29 19.15 0.99 14.10
N VAL A 30 17.89 0.58 13.96
CA VAL A 30 16.97 1.19 13.00
C VAL A 30 16.71 2.60 13.50
N ASP A 31 17.11 3.60 12.71
CA ASP A 31 16.69 4.98 12.95
C ASP A 31 15.19 5.08 12.60
N PRO A 32 14.29 5.29 13.57
CA PRO A 32 12.86 5.42 13.30
C PRO A 32 12.53 6.65 12.44
N ASN A 33 13.47 7.58 12.29
CA ASN A 33 13.35 8.76 11.43
C ASN A 33 14.17 8.65 10.13
N GLY A 34 14.82 7.51 9.90
CA GLY A 34 15.57 7.26 8.67
C GLY A 34 14.64 7.14 7.45
N PRO A 35 15.16 7.31 6.23
CA PRO A 35 14.38 7.05 5.02
C PRO A 35 13.94 5.59 5.00
N VAL A 36 12.62 5.36 4.91
CA VAL A 36 12.03 4.02 4.80
C VAL A 36 11.67 3.75 3.34
N GLU A 37 12.15 2.61 2.84
CA GLU A 37 11.77 2.09 1.52
C GLU A 37 10.90 0.85 1.71
N VAL A 38 9.81 0.77 0.94
CA VAL A 38 8.95 -0.41 0.93
C VAL A 38 9.63 -1.46 0.07
N LEU A 39 10.17 -2.50 0.70
CA LEU A 39 10.88 -3.57 0.01
C LEU A 39 9.94 -4.76 -0.21
N VAL A 40 9.90 -5.33 -1.40
CA VAL A 40 9.25 -6.63 -1.58
C VAL A 40 10.09 -7.67 -0.85
N PRO A 41 9.53 -8.44 0.11
CA PRO A 41 10.33 -9.36 0.90
C PRO A 41 10.81 -10.54 0.04
N ASP A 42 12.11 -10.88 0.11
CA ASP A 42 12.68 -12.06 -0.57
C ASP A 42 12.03 -13.37 -0.09
N HIS A 43 11.54 -13.39 1.17
CA HIS A 43 10.86 -14.51 1.79
C HIS A 43 9.68 -14.05 2.64
N GLY A 44 8.56 -14.77 2.57
CA GLY A 44 7.35 -14.47 3.33
C GLY A 44 6.49 -13.38 2.67
N ALA A 45 5.65 -12.74 3.47
CA ALA A 45 4.78 -11.66 3.05
C ALA A 45 4.57 -10.68 4.20
N TYR A 46 4.33 -9.40 3.87
CA TYR A 46 3.80 -8.45 4.84
C TYR A 46 2.39 -8.88 5.25
N THR A 47 2.11 -8.85 6.54
CA THR A 47 0.74 -8.90 7.04
C THR A 47 0.17 -7.49 7.06
N GLY A 48 -1.08 -7.36 6.66
CA GLY A 48 -1.80 -6.11 6.78
C GLY A 48 -3.29 -6.36 6.96
N ALA A 49 -3.97 -5.34 7.47
CA ALA A 49 -5.40 -5.40 7.72
C ALA A 49 -6.05 -4.05 7.45
N PHE A 50 -7.28 -4.14 6.94
CA PHE A 50 -8.27 -3.08 7.06
C PHE A 50 -9.05 -3.40 8.35
N ILE A 51 -8.88 -2.60 9.39
CA ILE A 51 -9.30 -2.92 10.77
C ILE A 51 -10.60 -2.17 11.13
N ASP A 52 -11.09 -1.32 10.23
CA ASP A 52 -12.32 -0.58 10.43
C ASP A 52 -13.55 -1.46 10.14
N PHE A 53 -14.56 -1.34 11.01
CA PHE A 53 -15.89 -1.94 10.87
C PHE A 53 -17.00 -0.86 10.93
N GLY A 54 -16.64 0.42 10.87
CA GLY A 54 -17.57 1.54 10.76
C GLY A 54 -18.18 1.66 9.35
N ASP A 55 -19.31 2.36 9.25
CA ASP A 55 -20.09 2.47 8.00
C ASP A 55 -19.34 3.17 6.86
N GLU A 56 -18.33 4.00 7.18
CA GLU A 56 -17.67 4.90 6.22
C GLU A 56 -16.24 4.44 5.87
N GLU A 57 -15.69 3.42 6.52
CA GLU A 57 -14.35 2.86 6.21
C GLU A 57 -13.17 3.85 6.34
N ASP A 58 -13.34 4.98 7.02
CA ASP A 58 -12.38 6.09 7.08
C ASP A 58 -11.83 6.39 8.48
N ASP A 59 -12.02 5.51 9.47
CA ASP A 59 -11.52 5.72 10.83
C ASP A 59 -10.36 4.76 11.19
N VAL A 60 -9.27 5.30 11.74
CA VAL A 60 -8.13 4.52 12.26
C VAL A 60 -7.85 4.88 13.71
N ALA A 61 -8.13 3.95 14.62
CA ALA A 61 -7.88 4.11 16.06
C ALA A 61 -6.81 3.13 16.55
N LEU A 62 -5.88 3.63 17.39
CA LEU A 62 -4.79 2.84 17.97
C LEU A 62 -5.30 1.61 18.73
N GLU A 63 -6.35 1.79 19.53
CA GLU A 63 -6.95 0.70 20.33
C GLU A 63 -7.45 -0.45 19.44
N MET A 64 -8.09 -0.14 18.31
CA MET A 64 -8.58 -1.16 17.38
C MET A 64 -7.44 -1.95 16.73
N ILE A 65 -6.34 -1.26 16.40
CA ILE A 65 -5.13 -1.90 15.87
C ILE A 65 -4.56 -2.86 16.91
N GLU A 66 -4.33 -2.39 18.13
CA GLU A 66 -3.76 -3.20 19.22
C GLU A 66 -4.64 -4.41 19.57
N ASP A 67 -5.96 -4.25 19.58
CA ASP A 67 -6.91 -5.32 19.83
C ASP A 67 -6.90 -6.38 18.72
N PHE A 68 -6.87 -5.96 17.45
CA PHE A 68 -6.76 -6.87 16.32
C PHE A 68 -5.44 -7.65 16.35
N GLU A 69 -4.33 -6.97 16.61
CA GLU A 69 -3.02 -7.61 16.70
C GLU A 69 -2.93 -8.61 17.85
N LYS A 70 -3.55 -8.29 18.99
CA LYS A 70 -3.66 -9.21 20.11
C LYS A 70 -4.52 -10.42 19.76
N LEU A 71 -5.61 -10.26 19.02
CA LEU A 71 -6.46 -11.34 18.56
C LEU A 71 -5.70 -12.32 17.65
N VAL A 72 -4.95 -11.80 16.67
CA VAL A 72 -4.24 -12.62 15.69
C VAL A 72 -2.83 -13.02 16.14
N GLY A 73 -2.33 -12.44 17.23
CA GLY A 73 -1.00 -12.69 17.79
C GLY A 73 0.14 -12.20 16.89
N LYS A 74 -0.09 -11.17 16.07
CA LYS A 74 0.89 -10.70 15.08
C LYS A 74 0.70 -9.22 14.71
N HIS A 75 1.83 -8.50 14.61
CA HIS A 75 1.90 -7.13 14.10
C HIS A 75 1.44 -7.02 12.65
N GLN A 76 0.63 -6.01 12.34
CA GLN A 76 0.22 -5.62 11.00
C GLN A 76 1.23 -4.62 10.44
N ALA A 77 2.05 -5.09 9.51
CA ALA A 77 3.02 -4.24 8.82
C ALA A 77 2.33 -3.17 7.94
N ILE A 78 1.11 -3.43 7.47
CA ILE A 78 0.32 -2.51 6.65
C ILE A 78 -1.04 -2.30 7.30
N ILE A 79 -1.47 -1.05 7.44
CA ILE A 79 -2.81 -0.71 7.91
C ILE A 79 -3.51 0.07 6.81
N ALA A 80 -4.67 -0.43 6.38
CA ALA A 80 -5.45 0.16 5.31
C ALA A 80 -6.60 1.03 5.85
N SER A 81 -6.89 2.13 5.17
CA SER A 81 -8.06 2.99 5.42
C SER A 81 -8.51 3.69 4.14
N SER A 82 -9.80 4.01 4.03
CA SER A 82 -10.33 4.77 2.89
C SER A 82 -10.09 6.28 3.03
N SER A 83 -10.05 6.97 1.90
CA SER A 83 -10.03 8.44 1.80
C SER A 83 -10.86 8.86 0.60
N TYR A 84 -12.02 9.48 0.85
CA TYR A 84 -12.93 9.89 -0.21
C TYR A 84 -12.69 11.33 -0.63
N TRP A 85 -12.82 11.59 -1.93
CA TRP A 85 -12.68 12.93 -2.49
C TRP A 85 -13.77 13.88 -1.98
N GLY A 86 -14.96 13.37 -1.64
CA GLY A 86 -16.04 14.14 -1.01
C GLY A 86 -15.62 14.93 0.23
N GLU A 87 -14.70 14.38 1.03
CA GLU A 87 -14.20 15.00 2.27
C GLU A 87 -13.26 16.18 2.02
N GLN A 88 -12.77 16.33 0.78
CA GLN A 88 -11.94 17.45 0.33
C GLN A 88 -10.69 17.69 1.22
N ASN A 89 -10.15 16.63 1.83
CA ASN A 89 -9.03 16.69 2.74
C ASN A 89 -7.96 15.62 2.43
N PHE A 90 -6.82 15.74 3.11
CA PHE A 90 -5.79 14.70 3.21
C PHE A 90 -5.90 14.02 4.59
N PRO A 91 -5.91 12.67 4.69
CA PRO A 91 -6.25 11.93 5.93
C PRO A 91 -5.09 11.89 6.95
N MET A 92 -4.52 13.06 7.27
CA MET A 92 -3.31 13.22 8.11
C MET A 92 -3.39 12.49 9.45
N ALA A 93 -4.56 12.52 10.12
CA ALA A 93 -4.74 11.89 11.42
C ALA A 93 -4.56 10.37 11.35
N ASN A 94 -5.27 9.71 10.44
CA ASN A 94 -5.23 8.26 10.25
C ASN A 94 -3.83 7.76 9.89
N LEU A 95 -3.16 8.46 8.96
CA LEU A 95 -1.81 8.11 8.54
C LEU A 95 -0.80 8.25 9.68
N ASN A 96 -0.95 9.27 10.54
CA ASN A 96 -0.10 9.43 11.72
C ASN A 96 -0.34 8.33 12.76
N VAL A 97 -1.57 7.84 12.92
CA VAL A 97 -1.86 6.71 13.82
C VAL A 97 -1.15 5.46 13.31
N ALA A 98 -1.36 5.08 12.04
CA ALA A 98 -0.73 3.91 11.44
C ALA A 98 0.81 4.00 11.48
N TRP A 99 1.38 5.16 11.10
CA TRP A 99 2.84 5.34 11.10
C TRP A 99 3.45 5.30 12.49
N ARG A 100 2.85 5.99 13.48
CA ARG A 100 3.36 5.98 14.86
C ARG A 100 3.22 4.61 15.54
N HIS A 101 2.27 3.80 15.08
CA HIS A 101 2.15 2.40 15.47
C HIS A 101 3.29 1.52 14.89
N GLY A 102 4.05 2.01 13.91
CA GLY A 102 5.10 1.25 13.23
C GLY A 102 4.56 0.43 12.04
N SER A 103 3.47 0.88 11.43
CA SER A 103 2.85 0.27 10.27
C SER A 103 2.89 1.22 9.07
N LEU A 104 3.03 0.66 7.87
CA LEU A 104 2.97 1.40 6.62
C LEU A 104 1.49 1.68 6.26
N PRO A 105 1.07 2.95 6.09
CA PRO A 105 -0.30 3.23 5.70
C PRO A 105 -0.58 2.83 4.25
N LEU A 106 -1.73 2.21 4.01
CA LEU A 106 -2.33 1.98 2.69
C LEU A 106 -3.63 2.80 2.57
N VAL A 107 -3.72 3.67 1.58
CA VAL A 107 -4.89 4.53 1.36
C VAL A 107 -5.66 4.05 0.13
N PHE A 108 -6.94 3.71 0.31
CA PHE A 108 -7.88 3.59 -0.81
C PHE A 108 -8.41 4.99 -1.13
N TRP A 109 -7.85 5.62 -2.16
CA TRP A 109 -8.15 7.01 -2.51
C TRP A 109 -9.23 7.06 -3.59
N SER A 110 -10.46 7.31 -3.16
CA SER A 110 -11.67 7.04 -3.93
C SER A 110 -12.31 8.34 -4.42
N PRO A 111 -12.43 8.55 -5.75
CA PRO A 111 -13.14 9.71 -6.32
C PRO A 111 -14.66 9.53 -6.18
N TRP A 112 -15.15 9.59 -4.94
CA TRP A 112 -16.54 9.37 -4.56
C TRP A 112 -17.05 10.50 -3.65
N ASP A 113 -18.33 10.85 -3.80
CA ASP A 113 -19.05 11.73 -2.88
C ASP A 113 -20.20 10.98 -2.19
N ARG A 114 -20.64 11.53 -1.05
CA ARG A 114 -21.90 11.09 -0.43
C ARG A 114 -23.06 11.37 -1.39
N PRO A 115 -24.06 10.48 -1.51
CA PRO A 115 -24.36 9.38 -0.59
C PRO A 115 -23.86 7.98 -1.05
N TYR A 116 -22.56 7.84 -1.40
CA TYR A 116 -21.85 6.56 -1.61
C TYR A 116 -22.70 5.43 -2.26
N MET A 117 -23.34 5.76 -3.38
CA MET A 117 -24.22 4.82 -4.09
C MET A 117 -23.44 3.97 -5.08
N GLN A 118 -23.45 2.66 -4.88
CA GLN A 118 -22.91 1.71 -5.84
C GLN A 118 -23.85 1.48 -7.04
N ASN A 119 -23.33 0.84 -8.09
CA ASN A 119 -24.02 0.49 -9.34
C ASN A 119 -24.59 1.71 -10.05
N ARG A 120 -23.93 2.86 -9.86
CA ARG A 120 -24.32 4.14 -10.43
C ARG A 120 -23.07 4.95 -10.74
N GLY A 121 -22.92 5.30 -12.00
CA GLY A 121 -21.88 6.20 -12.46
C GLY A 121 -22.29 6.94 -13.73
N PRO A 122 -21.50 7.95 -14.13
CA PRO A 122 -20.42 8.55 -13.34
C PRO A 122 -20.94 9.43 -12.19
N ASP A 123 -20.09 9.70 -11.18
CA ASP A 123 -20.37 10.62 -10.06
C ASP A 123 -19.79 12.03 -10.33
N LYS A 124 -19.94 12.96 -9.38
CA LYS A 124 -19.36 14.32 -9.41
C LYS A 124 -17.86 14.33 -9.72
N PHE A 125 -17.10 13.37 -9.19
CA PHE A 125 -15.66 13.21 -9.43
C PHE A 125 -15.37 12.26 -10.60
N ASN A 126 -16.06 12.45 -11.72
CA ASN A 126 -15.92 11.55 -12.87
C ASN A 126 -14.54 11.64 -13.53
N LEU A 127 -14.13 10.53 -14.14
CA LEU A 127 -12.78 10.40 -14.71
C LEU A 127 -12.51 11.39 -15.86
N ASN A 128 -13.51 11.74 -16.67
CA ASN A 128 -13.35 12.71 -17.75
C ASN A 128 -13.04 14.12 -17.21
N ASP A 129 -13.74 14.55 -16.15
CA ASP A 129 -13.48 15.82 -15.47
C ASP A 129 -12.11 15.83 -14.79
N ILE A 130 -11.66 14.69 -14.25
CA ILE A 130 -10.31 14.53 -13.69
C ILE A 130 -9.27 14.75 -14.78
N VAL A 131 -9.39 14.05 -15.92
CA VAL A 131 -8.47 14.19 -17.07
C VAL A 131 -8.49 15.61 -17.65
N ALA A 132 -9.64 16.29 -17.63
CA ALA A 132 -9.78 17.68 -18.07
C ALA A 132 -9.21 18.71 -17.07
N GLY A 133 -8.67 18.26 -15.93
CA GLY A 133 -8.04 19.12 -14.93
C GLY A 133 -9.01 19.85 -13.99
N LYS A 134 -10.30 19.52 -14.01
CA LYS A 134 -11.31 20.20 -13.17
C LYS A 134 -11.04 20.02 -11.67
N TRP A 135 -10.38 18.92 -11.30
CA TRP A 135 -10.08 18.55 -9.91
C TRP A 135 -8.61 18.79 -9.53
N ASP A 136 -7.84 19.47 -10.36
CA ASP A 136 -6.41 19.70 -10.17
C ASP A 136 -6.07 20.43 -8.88
N ASP A 137 -6.90 21.40 -8.49
CA ASP A 137 -6.72 22.14 -7.23
C ASP A 137 -6.91 21.24 -6.00
N TYR A 138 -7.80 20.26 -6.07
CA TYR A 138 -7.99 19.28 -5.00
C TYR A 138 -6.81 18.30 -4.95
N ILE A 139 -6.41 17.76 -6.10
CA ILE A 139 -5.28 16.83 -6.21
C ILE A 139 -3.99 17.48 -5.70
N ASP A 140 -3.75 18.75 -6.04
CA ASP A 140 -2.57 19.48 -5.58
C ASP A 140 -2.55 19.70 -4.06
N LYS A 141 -3.70 20.05 -3.47
CA LYS A 141 -3.83 20.21 -2.01
C LYS A 141 -3.61 18.88 -1.29
N TRP A 142 -4.16 17.80 -1.85
CA TRP A 142 -3.94 16.46 -1.32
C TRP A 142 -2.46 16.09 -1.37
N ALA A 143 -1.79 16.37 -2.50
CA ALA A 143 -0.37 16.12 -2.68
C ALA A 143 0.52 16.97 -1.76
N ASP A 144 0.13 18.22 -1.48
CA ASP A 144 0.81 19.04 -0.46
C ASP A 144 0.67 18.43 0.94
N GLY A 145 -0.50 17.90 1.29
CA GLY A 145 -0.72 17.13 2.51
C GLY A 145 0.15 15.88 2.57
N ALA A 146 0.24 15.14 1.46
CA ALA A 146 1.10 13.97 1.33
C ALA A 146 2.58 14.31 1.53
N ARG A 147 3.06 15.38 0.91
CA ARG A 147 4.43 15.88 1.10
C ARG A 147 4.68 16.31 2.54
N GLN A 148 3.71 16.96 3.18
CA GLN A 148 3.81 17.39 4.58
C GLN A 148 3.83 16.20 5.55
N PHE A 149 3.10 15.12 5.26
CA PHE A 149 3.14 13.90 6.06
C PHE A 149 4.56 13.33 6.15
N GLY A 150 5.35 13.43 5.08
CA GLY A 150 6.80 13.22 5.11
C GLY A 150 7.27 11.77 5.29
N HIS A 151 6.34 10.83 5.53
CA HIS A 151 6.63 9.40 5.65
C HIS A 151 6.08 8.61 4.44
N PRO A 152 6.65 7.43 4.13
CA PRO A 152 6.15 6.60 3.05
C PRO A 152 4.70 6.16 3.30
N MET A 153 3.93 6.06 2.21
CA MET A 153 2.59 5.50 2.21
C MET A 153 2.32 4.80 0.88
N ILE A 154 1.42 3.81 0.89
CA ILE A 154 0.88 3.21 -0.33
C ILE A 154 -0.46 3.88 -0.64
N VAL A 155 -0.72 4.20 -1.90
CA VAL A 155 -1.98 4.76 -2.36
C VAL A 155 -2.51 3.92 -3.52
N SER A 156 -3.73 3.43 -3.37
CA SER A 156 -4.49 2.81 -4.46
C SER A 156 -5.61 3.77 -4.86
N PHE A 157 -5.40 4.46 -5.98
CA PHE A 157 -6.40 5.36 -6.56
C PHE A 157 -7.45 4.59 -7.33
N ALA A 158 -8.73 4.85 -7.03
CA ALA A 158 -9.87 4.30 -7.78
C ALA A 158 -9.76 2.79 -8.03
N ASN A 159 -9.62 2.02 -6.95
CA ASN A 159 -9.49 0.57 -6.99
C ASN A 159 -10.71 -0.10 -7.62
N GLU A 160 -10.52 -1.33 -8.11
CA GLU A 160 -11.61 -2.16 -8.66
C GLU A 160 -12.37 -1.52 -9.83
N MET A 161 -11.69 -0.69 -10.61
CA MET A 161 -12.21 -0.07 -11.83
C MET A 161 -12.73 -1.07 -12.88
N ASN A 162 -12.36 -2.34 -12.77
CA ASN A 162 -12.86 -3.45 -13.58
C ASN A 162 -14.17 -4.08 -13.08
N GLY A 163 -14.81 -3.49 -12.06
CA GLY A 163 -16.17 -3.80 -11.67
C GLY A 163 -17.22 -2.97 -12.44
N ASP A 164 -18.45 -3.01 -11.97
CA ASP A 164 -19.59 -2.19 -12.41
C ASP A 164 -20.27 -1.46 -11.25
N TRP A 165 -19.71 -1.57 -10.04
CA TRP A 165 -20.29 -1.03 -8.82
C TRP A 165 -19.81 0.38 -8.47
N PHE A 166 -18.56 0.74 -8.77
CA PHE A 166 -18.04 2.07 -8.44
C PHE A 166 -18.22 3.09 -9.58
N PRO A 167 -18.42 4.39 -9.29
CA PRO A 167 -18.65 5.40 -10.32
C PRO A 167 -17.44 5.68 -11.22
N TRP A 168 -16.26 5.16 -10.88
CA TRP A 168 -15.04 5.16 -11.71
C TRP A 168 -14.84 3.87 -12.52
N SER A 169 -15.80 2.94 -12.47
CA SER A 169 -15.74 1.69 -13.25
C SER A 169 -15.72 1.96 -14.75
N GLY A 170 -14.85 1.29 -15.50
CA GLY A 170 -14.71 1.54 -16.95
C GLY A 170 -16.01 1.29 -17.74
N ALA A 171 -16.92 0.48 -17.22
CA ALA A 171 -18.27 0.28 -17.75
C ALA A 171 -19.08 1.60 -17.90
N PHE A 172 -18.81 2.61 -17.06
CA PHE A 172 -19.45 3.93 -17.14
C PHE A 172 -18.75 4.92 -18.08
N TYR A 173 -17.61 4.53 -18.68
CA TYR A 173 -16.77 5.40 -19.51
C TYR A 173 -16.56 4.85 -20.92
N GLY A 174 -17.63 4.32 -21.51
CA GLY A 174 -17.64 3.75 -22.86
C GLY A 174 -17.35 2.25 -22.91
N GLY A 175 -16.93 1.64 -21.80
CA GLY A 175 -16.77 0.19 -21.68
C GLY A 175 -15.95 -0.40 -22.82
N GLU A 176 -16.59 -1.28 -23.60
CA GLU A 176 -16.03 -2.01 -24.74
C GLU A 176 -15.91 -1.22 -26.04
N ASP A 177 -16.36 0.02 -26.09
CA ASP A 177 -16.16 0.86 -27.26
C ASP A 177 -14.67 0.98 -27.56
N TRP A 178 -14.27 0.75 -28.80
CA TRP A 178 -12.87 0.86 -29.21
C TRP A 178 -12.45 2.33 -29.40
N ASP A 179 -11.24 2.67 -28.97
CA ASP A 179 -10.54 3.93 -29.22
C ASP A 179 -9.33 3.66 -30.14
N ASP A 180 -9.48 3.96 -31.44
CA ASP A 180 -8.44 3.77 -32.45
C ASP A 180 -7.17 4.58 -32.17
N ASP A 181 -7.31 5.77 -31.55
CA ASP A 181 -6.17 6.64 -31.26
C ASP A 181 -5.34 6.09 -30.08
N ALA A 182 -5.99 5.37 -29.17
CA ALA A 182 -5.36 4.78 -27.99
C ALA A 182 -4.94 3.31 -28.17
N ASP A 183 -5.38 2.65 -29.25
CA ASP A 183 -5.25 1.20 -29.46
C ASP A 183 -5.74 0.41 -28.24
N ASN A 184 -6.88 0.83 -27.67
CA ASN A 184 -7.46 0.27 -26.46
C ASN A 184 -8.98 0.51 -26.40
N TRP A 185 -9.66 -0.14 -25.46
CA TRP A 185 -11.06 0.14 -25.16
C TRP A 185 -11.23 1.44 -24.35
N LYS A 186 -12.30 2.18 -24.60
CA LYS A 186 -12.56 3.50 -24.01
C LYS A 186 -12.69 3.47 -22.49
N GLY A 187 -13.36 2.46 -21.93
CA GLY A 187 -13.52 2.33 -20.48
C GLY A 187 -12.15 2.25 -19.78
N PRO A 188 -11.33 1.24 -20.10
CA PRO A 188 -9.98 1.12 -19.57
C PRO A 188 -9.06 2.29 -19.90
N GLU A 189 -9.13 2.82 -21.12
CA GLU A 189 -8.30 3.96 -21.50
C GLU A 189 -8.63 5.23 -20.70
N THR A 190 -9.92 5.49 -20.43
CA THR A 190 -10.33 6.63 -19.62
C THR A 190 -9.76 6.52 -18.20
N PHE A 191 -9.78 5.32 -17.61
CA PHE A 191 -9.13 5.07 -16.33
C PHE A 191 -7.61 5.28 -16.40
N ARG A 192 -6.92 4.75 -17.42
CA ARG A 192 -5.46 4.93 -17.58
C ARG A 192 -5.08 6.40 -17.64
N ARG A 193 -5.82 7.20 -18.42
CA ARG A 193 -5.60 8.66 -18.53
C ARG A 193 -5.80 9.35 -17.19
N ALA A 194 -6.87 9.03 -16.47
CA ALA A 194 -7.16 9.62 -15.16
C ALA A 194 -6.10 9.23 -14.11
N PHE A 195 -5.70 7.96 -14.06
CA PHE A 195 -4.66 7.47 -13.17
C PHE A 195 -3.34 8.20 -13.40
N ARG A 196 -2.87 8.27 -14.66
CA ARG A 196 -1.64 8.97 -15.03
C ARG A 196 -1.69 10.45 -14.65
N HIS A 197 -2.80 11.12 -14.96
CA HIS A 197 -3.00 12.53 -14.61
C HIS A 197 -2.87 12.77 -13.10
N VAL A 198 -3.57 11.97 -12.28
CA VAL A 198 -3.50 12.07 -10.81
C VAL A 198 -2.06 11.84 -10.31
N VAL A 199 -1.40 10.78 -10.79
CA VAL A 199 -0.04 10.44 -10.40
C VAL A 199 0.94 11.55 -10.78
N ASP A 200 0.85 12.09 -12.00
CA ASP A 200 1.72 13.14 -12.50
C ASP A 200 1.56 14.44 -11.69
N ARG A 201 0.33 14.80 -11.35
CA ARG A 201 0.03 15.97 -10.50
C ARG A 201 0.65 15.80 -9.11
N VAL A 202 0.42 14.66 -8.46
CA VAL A 202 0.98 14.39 -7.12
C VAL A 202 2.52 14.38 -7.15
N ARG A 203 3.13 13.78 -8.18
CA ARG A 203 4.59 13.81 -8.40
C ARG A 203 5.11 15.24 -8.63
N ALA A 204 4.42 16.05 -9.43
CA ALA A 204 4.79 17.43 -9.70
C ALA A 204 4.76 18.34 -8.46
N ARG A 205 3.96 17.97 -7.44
CA ARG A 205 3.95 18.63 -6.12
C ARG A 205 5.07 18.14 -5.18
N GLY A 206 5.92 17.22 -5.62
CA GLY A 206 7.06 16.71 -4.87
C GLY A 206 6.71 15.71 -3.78
N ALA A 207 5.52 15.10 -3.82
CA ALA A 207 5.10 14.05 -2.89
C ALA A 207 5.70 12.68 -3.24
N SER A 208 7.04 12.58 -3.28
CA SER A 208 7.77 11.37 -3.65
C SER A 208 7.67 10.24 -2.62
N ASN A 209 7.07 10.51 -1.47
CA ASN A 209 6.79 9.55 -0.41
C ASN A 209 5.56 8.67 -0.71
N VAL A 210 4.77 9.00 -1.74
CA VAL A 210 3.65 8.17 -2.21
C VAL A 210 4.16 7.01 -3.07
N LYS A 211 3.75 5.78 -2.73
CA LYS A 211 3.94 4.56 -3.54
C LYS A 211 2.60 4.16 -4.15
N TRP A 212 2.55 4.07 -5.48
CA TRP A 212 1.31 3.80 -6.19
C TRP A 212 1.03 2.31 -6.31
N MET A 213 -0.19 1.91 -5.95
CA MET A 213 -0.71 0.56 -6.12
C MET A 213 -1.78 0.56 -7.21
N PHE A 214 -1.58 -0.27 -8.23
CA PHE A 214 -2.61 -0.60 -9.21
C PHE A 214 -3.40 -1.82 -8.69
N GLN A 215 -4.67 -1.61 -8.35
CA GLN A 215 -5.51 -2.63 -7.72
C GLN A 215 -6.81 -2.85 -8.51
N THR A 216 -6.93 -4.03 -9.10
CA THR A 216 -8.17 -4.50 -9.72
C THR A 216 -8.93 -5.41 -8.76
N ASN A 217 -10.23 -5.58 -8.98
CA ASN A 217 -10.95 -6.69 -8.40
C ASN A 217 -10.41 -8.01 -8.99
N ASN A 218 -10.51 -9.10 -8.22
CA ASN A 218 -10.00 -10.41 -8.63
C ASN A 218 -10.77 -11.02 -9.80
N TYR A 219 -11.99 -10.56 -10.05
CA TYR A 219 -12.76 -10.84 -11.25
C TYR A 219 -13.22 -9.51 -11.89
N SER A 220 -13.71 -9.57 -13.12
CA SER A 220 -14.26 -8.39 -13.79
C SER A 220 -15.79 -8.50 -13.89
N SER A 221 -16.47 -7.37 -13.72
CA SER A 221 -17.89 -7.21 -14.03
C SER A 221 -18.06 -6.00 -14.96
N PRO A 222 -18.50 -6.19 -16.23
CA PRO A 222 -18.77 -7.47 -16.87
C PRO A 222 -17.51 -8.33 -17.05
N MET A 223 -17.70 -9.64 -17.14
CA MET A 223 -16.64 -10.61 -17.41
C MET A 223 -16.36 -10.67 -18.91
N ASP A 224 -15.60 -9.70 -19.41
CA ASP A 224 -15.17 -9.62 -20.81
C ASP A 224 -13.69 -9.19 -20.91
N THR A 225 -13.04 -9.53 -22.01
CA THR A 225 -11.65 -9.27 -22.33
C THR A 225 -11.26 -7.79 -22.21
N TRP A 226 -12.14 -6.88 -22.64
CA TRP A 226 -11.90 -5.45 -22.52
C TRP A 226 -11.76 -5.00 -21.06
N ASN A 227 -12.38 -5.74 -20.14
CA ASN A 227 -12.50 -5.35 -18.75
C ASN A 227 -11.46 -6.06 -17.86
N PHE A 228 -10.51 -6.81 -18.41
CA PHE A 228 -9.49 -7.49 -17.60
C PHE A 228 -8.36 -6.55 -17.18
N ALA A 229 -7.70 -6.88 -16.08
CA ALA A 229 -6.65 -6.05 -15.47
C ALA A 229 -5.59 -5.50 -16.44
N PRO A 230 -5.09 -6.25 -17.46
CA PRO A 230 -4.12 -5.72 -18.40
C PRO A 230 -4.61 -4.52 -19.20
N ALA A 231 -5.91 -4.45 -19.52
CA ALA A 231 -6.49 -3.34 -20.29
C ALA A 231 -6.46 -2.01 -19.52
N TYR A 232 -6.47 -2.07 -18.18
CA TYR A 232 -6.45 -0.92 -17.27
C TYR A 232 -5.05 -0.51 -16.82
N TYR A 233 -4.01 -1.29 -17.10
CA TYR A 233 -2.67 -1.03 -16.58
C TYR A 233 -2.12 0.32 -17.10
N PRO A 234 -1.79 1.27 -16.20
CA PRO A 234 -1.39 2.62 -16.61
C PRO A 234 0.06 2.69 -17.11
N GLY A 235 0.84 1.62 -16.98
CA GLY A 235 2.27 1.60 -17.30
C GLY A 235 3.13 1.59 -16.04
N SER A 236 4.44 1.45 -16.23
CA SER A 236 5.42 1.27 -15.14
C SER A 236 6.08 2.57 -14.64
N ASP A 237 5.83 3.69 -15.32
CA ASP A 237 6.56 4.96 -15.12
C ASP A 237 6.09 5.75 -13.88
#